data_AF-A0A2V5V5K3-F1
#
_entry.id   AF-A0A2V5V5K3-F1
#
_cell.length_a   1.000
_cell.length_b   1.000
_cell.length_c   1.000
_cell.angle_alpha   90.00
_cell.angle_beta   90.00
_cell.angle_gamma   90.00
#
_symmetry.space_group_name_H-M   'P 1'
#
loop_
_entity.id
_entity.type
_entity.pdbx_description
1 polymer ?
#
loop_
_entity_poly.entity_id
_entity_poly.type
_entity_poly.pdbx_seq_one_letter_code
_entity_poly.pdbx_strand_id
1 'polypeptide(L)'
;RHGGEFIKTLFVQFALNRKLERLNEMIRSAAQDSSNYQLKPHMSLLYKKMSVLARRQLAGSIEVPFSDVTFDSIKAVRCASPTKRRSDVEAWHVVARKSLDE
;
A
#
# COMPACT_ATOMS: atom_id res chain seq x y z
N ARG A 1 -1.27 23.21 -9.82
CA ARG A 1 -0.90 22.70 -8.47
C ARG A 1 -1.18 21.20 -8.41
N HIS A 2 -0.21 20.34 -8.69
CA HIS A 2 -0.35 18.88 -8.52
C HIS A 2 0.78 18.36 -7.63
N GLY A 3 0.74 18.73 -6.35
CA GLY A 3 1.53 18.05 -5.33
C GLY A 3 0.91 16.69 -5.13
N GLY A 4 1.60 15.62 -5.53
CA GLY A 4 1.11 14.24 -5.37
C GLY A 4 0.73 13.93 -3.92
N GLU A 5 -0.15 12.96 -3.73
CA GLU A 5 -0.53 12.46 -2.41
C GLU A 5 0.72 12.06 -1.61
N PHE A 6 0.76 12.41 -0.33
CA PHE A 6 1.90 12.14 0.57
C PHE A 6 2.30 10.65 0.58
N ILE A 7 1.31 9.77 0.42
CA ILE A 7 1.48 8.31 0.44
C ILE A 7 1.79 7.69 -0.93
N LYS A 8 1.73 8.45 -2.04
CA LYS A 8 1.99 7.96 -3.40
C LYS A 8 3.24 8.61 -4.00
N THR A 9 4.37 8.44 -3.34
CA THR A 9 5.67 8.99 -3.79
C THR A 9 6.45 8.00 -4.63
N LEU A 10 6.76 6.83 -4.06
CA LEU A 10 7.51 5.75 -4.69
C LEU A 10 7.04 4.42 -4.09
N PHE A 11 6.78 3.44 -4.96
CA PHE A 11 6.29 2.13 -4.58
C PHE A 11 6.70 1.07 -5.60
N VAL A 12 6.82 -0.18 -5.15
CA VAL A 12 6.84 -1.35 -6.04
C VAL A 12 5.39 -1.73 -6.30
N GLN A 13 4.99 -1.76 -7.56
CA GLN A 13 3.66 -2.25 -7.94
C GLN A 13 3.72 -3.75 -8.20
N PHE A 14 2.80 -4.50 -7.60
CA PHE A 14 2.66 -5.92 -7.84
C PHE A 14 1.64 -6.18 -8.95
N ALA A 15 1.80 -7.32 -9.63
CA ALA A 15 0.75 -7.84 -10.50
C ALA A 15 -0.43 -8.31 -9.62
N LEU A 16 -1.65 -8.00 -10.05
CA LEU A 16 -2.84 -8.54 -9.42
C LEU A 16 -2.99 -10.02 -9.81
N ASN A 17 -3.36 -10.86 -8.85
CA ASN A 17 -3.63 -12.28 -9.07
C ASN A 17 -4.94 -12.70 -8.39
N ARG A 18 -5.46 -13.87 -8.77
CA ARG A 18 -6.74 -14.39 -8.25
C ARG A 18 -6.78 -14.54 -6.73
N LYS A 19 -5.65 -14.89 -6.09
CA LYS A 19 -5.58 -15.02 -4.62
C LYS A 19 -5.77 -13.65 -3.94
N LEU A 20 -5.11 -12.61 -4.45
CA LEU A 20 -5.25 -11.24 -3.96
C LEU A 20 -6.62 -10.65 -4.23
N GLU A 21 -7.19 -10.90 -5.42
CA GLU A 21 -8.58 -10.51 -5.75
C GLU A 21 -9.56 -11.10 -4.75
N ARG A 22 -9.47 -12.41 -4.53
CA ARG A 22 -10.34 -13.12 -3.59
C ARG A 22 -10.18 -12.61 -2.16
N LEU A 23 -8.94 -12.37 -1.73
CA LEU A 23 -8.68 -11.82 -0.40
C LEU A 23 -9.32 -10.44 -0.21
N ASN A 24 -9.18 -9.55 -1.21
CA ASN A 24 -9.79 -8.23 -1.18
C ASN A 24 -11.32 -8.31 -1.16
N GLU A 25 -11.94 -9.18 -1.97
CA GLU A 25 -13.38 -9.41 -1.92
C GLU A 25 -13.86 -9.86 -0.55
N MET A 26 -13.19 -10.82 0.08
CA MET A 26 -13.54 -11.32 1.42
C MET A 26 -13.48 -10.21 2.47
N ILE A 27 -12.41 -9.41 2.47
CA ILE A 27 -12.25 -8.30 3.41
C ILE A 27 -13.35 -7.25 3.19
N ARG A 28 -13.62 -6.88 1.94
CA ARG A 28 -14.61 -5.85 1.61
C ARG A 28 -16.04 -6.29 1.91
N SER A 29 -16.36 -7.55 1.65
CA SER A 29 -17.65 -8.15 2.01
C SER A 29 -17.84 -8.17 3.53
N ALA A 30 -16.83 -8.60 4.29
CA ALA A 30 -16.89 -8.62 5.75
C ALA A 30 -16.99 -7.21 6.37
N ALA A 31 -16.36 -6.22 5.73
CA ALA A 31 -16.43 -4.81 6.13
C ALA A 31 -17.69 -4.09 5.64
N GLN A 32 -18.56 -4.74 4.85
CA GLN A 32 -19.73 -4.15 4.19
C GLN A 32 -19.37 -2.89 3.37
N ASP A 33 -18.19 -2.89 2.75
CA ASP A 33 -17.68 -1.74 2.01
C ASP A 33 -18.33 -1.65 0.62
N SER A 34 -19.23 -0.68 0.45
CA SER A 34 -19.96 -0.42 -0.79
C SER A 34 -19.22 0.48 -1.80
N SER A 35 -17.94 0.79 -1.58
CA SER A 35 -17.17 1.63 -2.49
C SER A 35 -16.91 0.95 -3.84
N ASN A 36 -16.60 1.72 -4.88
CA ASN A 36 -16.13 1.18 -6.16
C ASN A 36 -14.60 0.97 -6.17
N TYR A 37 -14.01 0.65 -5.02
CA TYR A 37 -12.56 0.51 -4.88
C TYR A 37 -12.01 -0.64 -5.74
N GLN A 38 -10.96 -0.34 -6.51
CA GLN A 38 -10.19 -1.33 -7.28
C GLN A 38 -8.84 -1.53 -6.61
N LEU A 39 -8.52 -2.77 -6.25
CA LEU A 39 -7.23 -3.11 -5.66
C LEU A 39 -6.12 -2.87 -6.69
N LYS A 40 -5.18 -1.98 -6.33
CA LYS A 40 -3.91 -1.79 -7.03
C LYS A 40 -2.81 -2.20 -6.07
N PRO A 41 -2.39 -3.47 -6.07
CA PRO A 41 -1.47 -3.97 -5.05
C PRO A 41 -0.10 -3.31 -5.23
N HIS A 42 0.41 -2.72 -4.16
CA HIS A 42 1.71 -2.05 -4.17
C HIS A 42 2.31 -2.02 -2.77
N MET A 43 3.63 -1.96 -2.70
CA MET A 43 4.40 -1.74 -1.48
C MET A 43 5.05 -0.36 -1.55
N SER A 44 4.62 0.55 -0.68
CA SER A 44 5.23 1.87 -0.55
C SER A 44 6.69 1.75 -0.09
N LEU A 45 7.60 2.40 -0.80
CA LEU A 45 9.02 2.50 -0.42
C LEU A 45 9.34 3.83 0.27
N LEU A 46 8.58 4.89 -0.04
CA LEU A 46 8.80 6.22 0.49
C LEU A 46 7.49 7.00 0.61
N TYR A 47 7.32 7.69 1.75
CA TYR A 47 6.30 8.72 1.94
C TYR A 47 6.95 10.09 2.07
N LYS A 48 6.89 10.88 0.98
CA LYS A 48 7.54 12.19 0.93
C LYS A 48 6.94 13.07 -0.16
N LYS A 49 6.67 14.33 0.15
CA LYS A 49 6.36 15.31 -0.90
C LYS A 49 7.62 15.58 -1.73
N MET A 50 7.53 15.34 -3.03
CA MET A 50 8.64 15.48 -3.98
C MET A 50 8.14 16.08 -5.30
N SER A 51 9.02 16.80 -6.01
CA SER A 51 8.73 17.27 -7.36
C SER A 51 8.57 16.10 -8.33
N VAL A 52 7.86 16.31 -9.45
CA VAL A 52 7.69 15.27 -10.49
C VAL A 52 9.04 14.79 -11.02
N LEU A 53 9.97 15.71 -11.26
CA LEU A 53 11.31 15.41 -11.75
C LEU A 53 12.07 14.49 -10.78
N ALA A 54 12.10 14.83 -9.50
CA ALA A 54 12.77 14.02 -8.48
C ALA A 54 12.14 12.63 -8.34
N ARG A 55 10.81 12.50 -8.47
CA ARG A 55 10.15 11.18 -8.45
C ARG A 55 10.55 10.32 -9.65
N ARG A 56 10.64 10.90 -10.85
CA ARG A 56 11.07 10.18 -12.06
C ARG A 56 12.52 9.71 -11.96
N GLN A 57 13.42 10.58 -11.52
CA GLN A 57 14.83 10.24 -11.32
C GLN A 57 14.98 9.13 -10.29
N LEU A 58 14.30 9.23 -9.14
CA LEU A 58 14.35 8.21 -8.10
C LEU A 58 13.81 6.88 -8.58
N ALA A 59 12.66 6.87 -9.29
CA ALA A 59 12.09 5.64 -9.83
C ALA A 59 13.02 4.95 -10.85
N GLY A 60 13.73 5.72 -11.69
CA GLY A 60 14.68 5.16 -12.66
C GLY A 60 16.02 4.69 -12.05
N SER A 61 16.30 5.02 -10.79
CA SER A 61 17.54 4.67 -10.10
C SER A 61 17.44 3.41 -9.22
N ILE A 62 16.22 2.88 -9.04
CA ILE A 62 15.98 1.77 -8.13
C ILE A 62 15.83 0.48 -8.91
N GLU A 63 16.65 -0.50 -8.55
CA GLU A 63 16.49 -1.89 -8.97
C GLU A 63 15.77 -2.67 -7.86
N VAL A 64 14.74 -3.44 -8.24
CA VAL A 64 14.04 -4.32 -7.32
C VAL A 64 14.72 -5.70 -7.39
N PRO A 65 15.37 -6.18 -6.32
CA PRO A 65 16.23 -7.37 -6.38
C PRO A 65 15.45 -8.69 -6.31
N PHE A 66 14.13 -8.66 -6.48
CA PHE A 66 13.26 -9.82 -6.38
C PHE A 66 12.19 -9.79 -7.47
N SER A 67 11.89 -10.95 -8.04
CA SER A 67 10.78 -11.15 -8.98
C SER A 67 9.45 -11.38 -8.25
N ASP A 68 9.50 -11.95 -7.05
CA ASP A 68 8.35 -12.46 -6.32
C ASP A 68 8.41 -12.08 -4.83
N VAL A 69 7.24 -11.94 -4.21
CA VAL A 69 7.08 -11.66 -2.79
C VAL A 69 5.96 -12.55 -2.22
N THR A 70 6.27 -13.24 -1.12
CA THR A 70 5.30 -14.02 -0.36
C THR A 70 4.85 -13.23 0.86
N PHE A 71 3.54 -13.06 1.04
CA PHE A 71 2.95 -12.46 2.24
C PHE A 71 2.52 -13.56 3.21
N ASP A 72 3.11 -13.58 4.40
CA ASP A 72 2.87 -14.60 5.43
C ASP A 72 1.69 -14.28 6.36
N SER A 73 1.20 -13.04 6.34
CA SER A 73 0.22 -12.56 7.30
C SER A 73 -0.48 -11.29 6.85
N ILE A 74 -1.66 -11.06 7.43
CA ILE A 74 -2.44 -9.83 7.32
C ILE A 74 -2.46 -9.15 8.68
N LYS A 75 -2.42 -7.81 8.66
CA LYS A 75 -2.57 -6.98 9.86
C LYS A 75 -3.72 -6.01 9.67
N ALA A 76 -4.56 -5.90 10.69
CA ALA A 76 -5.49 -4.79 10.83
C ALA A 76 -4.74 -3.63 11.52
N VAL A 77 -4.78 -2.44 10.93
CA VAL A 77 -4.05 -1.27 11.39
C VAL A 77 -5.03 -0.14 11.64
N ARG A 78 -4.97 0.46 12.84
CA ARG A 78 -5.67 1.72 13.10
C ARG A 78 -4.78 2.87 12.62
N CYS A 79 -5.33 3.71 11.75
CA CYS A 79 -4.63 4.81 11.13
C CYS A 79 -5.55 6.02 10.90
N ALA A 80 -4.95 7.21 10.78
CA ALA A 80 -5.68 8.38 10.32
C ALA A 80 -5.94 8.27 8.80
N SER A 81 -7.19 8.49 8.39
CA SER A 81 -7.61 8.49 6.99
C SER A 81 -8.21 9.86 6.61
N PRO A 82 -7.63 10.58 5.63
CA PRO A 82 -6.43 10.23 4.86
C PRO A 82 -5.14 10.52 5.66
N THR A 83 -4.10 9.73 5.40
CA THR A 83 -2.73 9.97 5.91
C THR A 83 -2.08 11.12 5.12
N LYS A 84 -1.74 12.23 5.78
CA LYS A 84 -1.26 13.47 5.14
C LYS A 84 0.18 13.83 5.50
N ARG A 85 0.69 13.33 6.63
CA ARG A 85 1.97 13.71 7.22
C ARG A 85 2.69 12.52 7.85
N ARG A 86 3.99 12.69 8.11
CA ARG A 86 4.84 11.71 8.79
C ARG A 86 4.27 11.30 10.16
N SER A 87 3.82 12.26 10.96
CA SER A 87 3.19 12.01 12.26
C SER A 87 1.99 11.07 12.18
N ASP A 88 1.22 11.13 11.08
CA ASP A 88 0.05 10.27 10.89
C ASP A 88 0.49 8.80 10.73
N VAL A 89 1.61 8.57 10.01
CA VAL A 89 2.20 7.23 9.81
C VAL A 89 2.82 6.71 11.10
N GLU A 90 3.52 7.58 11.84
CA GLU A 90 4.13 7.22 13.13
C GLU A 90 3.07 6.86 14.19
N ALA A 91 1.84 7.35 14.05
CA ALA A 91 0.72 7.01 14.93
C ALA A 91 -0.01 5.70 14.54
N TRP A 92 0.35 5.08 13.40
CA TRP A 92 -0.24 3.80 13.01
C TRP A 92 0.09 2.74 14.04
N HIS A 93 -0.90 1.94 14.39
CA HIS A 93 -0.69 0.81 15.28
C HIS A 93 -1.50 -0.39 14.83
N VAL A 94 -0.85 -1.55 14.93
CA VAL A 94 -1.46 -2.85 14.63
C VAL A 94 -2.45 -3.17 15.75
N VAL A 95 -3.70 -3.46 15.38
CA VAL A 95 -4.74 -3.87 16.32
C VAL A 95 -5.02 -5.37 16.28
N ALA A 96 -4.70 -6.03 15.17
CA ALA A 96 -4.77 -7.49 15.05
C ALA A 96 -3.81 -8.00 13.96
N ARG A 97 -3.43 -9.27 14.06
CA ARG A 97 -2.65 -10.00 13.05
C ARG A 97 -3.28 -11.37 12.83
N LYS A 98 -3.28 -11.83 11.58
CA LYS A 98 -3.68 -13.18 11.18
C LYS A 98 -2.63 -13.75 10.23
N SER A 99 -2.11 -14.94 10.52
CA SER A 99 -1.24 -15.66 9.59
C SER A 99 -2.02 -16.17 8.37
N LEU A 100 -1.35 -16.20 7.23
CA LEU A 100 -1.83 -16.72 5.95
C LEU A 100 -1.26 -18.11 5.66
N ASP A 101 -0.99 -18.89 6.71
CA ASP A 101 -0.45 -20.24 6.62
C ASP A 101 -1.16 -21.05 5.51
N GLU A 102 -0.39 -21.83 4.76
CA GLU A 102 -0.90 -22.66 3.65
C GLU A 102 -1.99 -23.65 4.07
#